data_AF-X1T0A8-F1
#
_entry.id   AF-X1T0A8-F1
#
_cell.length_a   1.000
_cell.length_b   1.000
_cell.length_c   1.000
_cell.angle_alpha   90.00
_cell.angle_beta   90.00
_cell.angle_gamma   90.00
#
_symmetry.space_group_name_H-M   'P 1'
#
loop_
_entity.id
_entity.type
_entity.pdbx_description
1 polymer ?
#
loop_
_entity_poly.entity_id
_entity_poly.type
_entity_poly.pdbx_seq_one_letter_code
_entity_poly.pdbx_strand_id
1 'polypeptide(L)'
;MAYKSSEALGVRLHGLDSDFSIFIIPWGPYLDVDKARCSISSWRRPKETPQAKITGLYINNALAKTEAMENGFDEAIMLTSDGHVS
;
A
#
# COMPACT_ATOMS: atom_id res chain seq x y z
N MET A 1 -13.17 -6.13 -1.97
CA MET A 1 -11.88 -6.82 -1.96
C MET A 1 -12.05 -8.17 -2.63
N ALA A 2 -11.38 -8.40 -3.75
CA ALA A 2 -11.25 -9.73 -4.33
C ALA A 2 -10.08 -10.46 -3.67
N TYR A 3 -10.22 -11.76 -3.39
CA TYR A 3 -9.19 -12.57 -2.72
C TYR A 3 -9.25 -14.04 -3.16
N LYS A 4 -8.18 -14.79 -2.91
CA LYS A 4 -8.15 -16.25 -3.10
C LYS A 4 -8.80 -16.94 -1.90
N SER A 5 -9.90 -17.64 -2.14
CA SER A 5 -10.79 -18.14 -1.09
C SER A 5 -10.60 -19.62 -0.76
N SER A 6 -9.85 -20.38 -1.57
CA SER A 6 -9.60 -21.79 -1.29
C SER A 6 -8.94 -21.98 0.08
N GLU A 7 -9.47 -22.90 0.86
CA GLU A 7 -8.90 -23.36 2.14
C GLU A 7 -7.68 -24.27 1.89
N ALA A 8 -6.60 -23.69 1.39
CA ALA A 8 -5.39 -24.41 1.03
C ALA A 8 -4.13 -23.65 1.45
N LEU A 9 -3.10 -24.39 1.85
CA LEU A 9 -1.76 -23.85 2.11
C LEU A 9 -0.90 -24.00 0.85
N GLY A 10 -0.46 -22.89 0.28
CA GLY A 10 0.45 -22.88 -0.86
C GLY A 10 0.69 -21.48 -1.43
N VAL A 11 1.92 -21.22 -1.90
CA VAL A 11 2.31 -19.95 -2.50
C VAL A 11 2.17 -20.04 -4.03
N ARG A 12 0.93 -20.09 -4.51
CA ARG A 12 0.60 -20.17 -5.94
C ARG A 12 -0.64 -19.35 -6.25
N LEU A 13 -0.87 -19.06 -7.54
CA LEU A 13 -2.08 -18.37 -8.01
C LEU A 13 -2.99 -19.22 -8.90
N HIS A 14 -2.52 -20.39 -9.34
CA HIS A 14 -3.27 -21.30 -10.22
C HIS A 14 -4.01 -22.37 -9.41
N GLY A 15 -5.16 -22.81 -9.93
CA GLY A 15 -6.00 -23.83 -9.28
C GLY A 15 -6.44 -23.41 -7.88
N LEU A 16 -6.86 -22.15 -7.75
CA LEU A 16 -7.41 -21.57 -6.53
C LEU A 16 -8.70 -20.81 -6.87
N ASP A 17 -9.70 -21.00 -6.04
CA ASP A 17 -10.96 -20.28 -6.07
C ASP A 17 -10.73 -18.81 -5.73
N SER A 18 -11.61 -17.97 -6.26
CA SER A 18 -11.60 -16.53 -5.99
C SER A 18 -12.98 -16.11 -5.53
N ASP A 19 -13.00 -15.24 -4.53
CA ASP A 19 -14.23 -14.68 -4.00
C ASP A 19 -14.07 -13.17 -3.79
N PHE A 20 -15.14 -12.51 -3.39
CA PHE A 20 -15.23 -11.07 -3.34
C PHE A 20 -16.10 -10.58 -2.20
N SER A 21 -15.57 -9.63 -1.44
CA SER A 21 -16.26 -8.99 -0.31
C SER A 21 -16.43 -7.49 -0.57
N ILE A 22 -17.58 -6.92 -0.22
CA ILE A 22 -17.82 -5.47 -0.21
C ILE A 22 -18.27 -5.05 1.19
N PHE A 23 -17.77 -3.90 1.64
CA PHE A 23 -18.31 -3.17 2.77
C PHE A 23 -18.32 -1.67 2.45
N ILE A 24 -19.17 -0.93 3.15
CA ILE A 24 -19.32 0.51 3.00
C ILE A 24 -19.17 1.13 4.39
N ILE A 25 -18.28 2.11 4.51
CA ILE A 25 -18.04 2.86 5.74
C ILE A 25 -18.09 4.36 5.45
N PRO A 26 -18.73 5.19 6.29
CA PRO A 26 -18.58 6.63 6.21
C PRO A 26 -17.11 7.01 6.41
N TRP A 27 -16.57 7.84 5.52
CA TRP A 27 -15.18 8.28 5.60
C TRP A 27 -15.10 9.79 5.32
N GLY A 28 -14.49 10.53 6.25
CA GLY A 28 -14.13 11.94 6.06
C GLY A 28 -12.86 12.13 5.23
N PRO A 29 -12.25 13.32 5.27
CA PRO A 29 -10.98 13.60 4.60
C PRO A 29 -9.87 12.63 5.02
N TYR A 30 -9.06 12.17 4.06
CA TYR A 30 -7.93 11.28 4.35
C TYR A 30 -6.78 12.01 5.06
N LEU A 31 -6.50 13.24 4.63
CA LEU A 31 -5.63 14.19 5.31
C LEU A 31 -6.49 15.36 5.75
N ASP A 32 -6.55 15.61 7.05
CA ASP A 32 -7.33 16.71 7.64
C ASP A 32 -6.49 18.00 7.71
N VAL A 33 -5.83 18.33 6.60
CA VAL A 33 -4.96 19.50 6.44
C VAL A 33 -5.06 20.06 5.03
N ASP A 34 -5.00 21.39 4.90
CA ASP A 34 -4.98 22.06 3.59
C ASP A 34 -3.62 21.92 2.88
N LYS A 35 -2.56 21.63 3.65
CA LYS A 35 -1.19 21.43 3.16
C LYS A 35 -0.53 20.32 3.96
N ALA A 36 -0.07 19.30 3.26
CA ALA A 36 0.67 18.20 3.87
C ALA A 36 2.18 18.49 3.89
N ARG A 37 2.81 18.28 5.04
CA ARG A 37 4.26 18.18 5.17
C ARG A 37 4.65 16.76 4.83
N CYS A 38 5.39 16.57 3.75
CA CYS A 38 5.81 15.24 3.31
C CYS A 38 7.30 15.02 3.55
N SER A 39 7.69 13.78 3.84
CA SER A 39 9.09 13.34 3.88
C SER A 39 9.41 12.39 2.73
N ILE A 40 10.67 12.39 2.29
CA ILE A 40 11.18 11.32 1.42
C ILE A 40 11.44 10.10 2.31
N SER A 41 10.69 9.03 2.08
CA SER A 41 10.82 7.79 2.85
C SER A 41 12.14 7.07 2.58
N SER A 42 12.66 6.36 3.58
CA SER A 42 13.76 5.40 3.39
C SER A 42 13.29 4.15 2.64
N TRP A 43 12.00 3.81 2.75
CA TRP A 43 11.36 2.74 1.97
C TRP A 43 11.28 3.11 0.49
N ARG A 44 11.54 2.14 -0.38
CA ARG A 44 11.59 2.32 -1.84
C ARG A 44 10.39 1.66 -2.50
N ARG A 45 9.87 2.26 -3.57
CA ARG A 45 8.84 1.64 -4.39
C ARG A 45 9.38 0.34 -5.00
N PRO A 46 8.73 -0.81 -4.77
CA PRO A 46 9.16 -2.08 -5.36
C PRO A 46 9.17 -2.04 -6.89
N LYS A 47 10.29 -2.44 -7.51
CA LYS A 47 10.53 -2.32 -8.96
C LYS A 47 9.73 -3.31 -9.80
N GLU A 48 9.75 -4.58 -9.42
CA GLU A 48 9.21 -5.69 -10.24
C GLU A 48 7.86 -6.18 -9.70
N THR A 49 6.92 -5.25 -9.59
CA THR A 49 5.58 -5.56 -9.07
C THR A 49 4.52 -5.39 -10.15
N PRO A 50 3.48 -6.24 -10.17
CA PRO A 50 2.36 -6.03 -11.07
C PRO A 50 1.73 -4.65 -10.83
N GLN A 51 1.38 -3.96 -11.91
CA GLN A 51 0.72 -2.65 -11.87
C GLN A 51 -0.77 -2.83 -11.53
N ALA A 52 -1.05 -3.36 -10.34
CA ALA A 52 -2.40 -3.64 -9.85
C ALA A 52 -2.49 -3.32 -8.35
N LYS A 53 -3.71 -3.05 -7.88
CA LYS A 53 -3.98 -2.80 -6.46
C LYS A 53 -4.01 -4.13 -5.69
N ILE A 54 -2.85 -4.56 -5.22
CA ILE A 54 -2.65 -5.85 -4.56
C ILE A 54 -2.37 -5.65 -3.08
N THR A 55 -3.09 -6.37 -2.21
CA THR A 55 -2.98 -6.25 -0.74
C THR A 55 -1.55 -6.36 -0.23
N GLY A 56 -0.78 -7.34 -0.73
CA GLY A 56 0.61 -7.56 -0.31
C GLY A 56 1.55 -6.38 -0.61
N LEU A 57 1.25 -5.54 -1.60
CA LEU A 57 2.09 -4.37 -1.92
C LEU A 57 1.95 -3.24 -0.90
N TYR A 58 0.81 -3.17 -0.19
CA TYR A 58 0.54 -2.10 0.78
C TYR A 58 1.41 -2.16 2.03
N ILE A 59 2.12 -3.26 2.29
CA ILE A 59 3.07 -3.33 3.41
C ILE A 59 4.14 -2.23 3.30
N ASN A 60 4.65 -1.98 2.09
CA ASN A 60 5.68 -0.98 1.85
C ASN A 60 5.14 0.44 2.05
N ASN A 61 3.91 0.70 1.59
CA ASN A 61 3.22 1.97 1.78
C ASN A 61 2.93 2.24 3.26
N ALA A 62 2.51 1.21 4.00
CA ALA A 62 2.26 1.32 5.44
C ALA A 62 3.55 1.65 6.19
N LEU A 63 4.66 0.99 5.86
CA LEU A 63 5.96 1.27 6.47
C LEU A 63 6.45 2.69 6.17
N ALA A 64 6.31 3.15 4.92
CA ALA A 64 6.64 4.52 4.53
C ALA A 64 5.78 5.54 5.30
N LYS A 65 4.47 5.31 5.39
CA LYS A 65 3.54 6.16 6.15
C LYS A 65 3.92 6.23 7.63
N THR A 66 4.16 5.09 8.26
CA THR A 66 4.54 5.01 9.68
C THR A 66 5.83 5.77 9.92
N GLU A 67 6.87 5.58 9.10
CA GLU A 67 8.13 6.33 9.20
C GLU A 67 7.89 7.85 9.10
N ALA A 68 7.06 8.31 8.16
CA ALA A 68 6.77 9.74 8.02
C ALA A 68 6.07 10.29 9.27
N MET A 69 5.07 9.57 9.80
CA MET A 69 4.33 9.97 10.99
C MET A 69 5.23 10.01 12.24
N GLU A 70 6.08 9.00 12.44
CA GLU A 70 7.03 8.94 13.56
C GLU A 70 8.05 10.08 13.52
N ASN A 71 8.38 10.58 12.32
CA ASN A 71 9.25 11.73 12.12
C ASN A 71 8.50 13.09 12.10
N GLY A 72 7.22 13.12 12.45
CA GLY A 72 6.43 14.34 12.57
C GLY A 72 5.94 14.94 11.26
N PHE A 73 5.93 14.17 10.17
CA PHE A 73 5.35 14.52 8.87
C PHE A 73 3.92 13.99 8.73
N ASP A 74 3.19 14.54 7.78
CA ASP A 74 1.79 14.20 7.53
C ASP A 74 1.67 13.05 6.52
N GLU A 75 2.63 12.90 5.59
CA GLU A 75 2.65 11.83 4.58
C GLU A 75 4.06 11.50 4.06
N ALA A 76 4.21 10.34 3.42
CA ALA A 76 5.45 9.87 2.83
C ALA A 76 5.43 9.99 1.29
N ILE A 77 6.58 10.36 0.73
CA ILE A 77 6.90 10.23 -0.69
C ILE A 77 7.93 9.13 -0.83
N MET A 78 7.61 8.10 -1.61
CA MET A 78 8.55 7.04 -1.94
C MET A 78 9.30 7.36 -3.24
N LEU A 79 10.55 6.92 -3.30
CA LEU A 79 11.35 6.93 -4.53
C LEU A 79 11.36 5.54 -5.16
N THR A 80 11.54 5.49 -6.48
CA THR A 80 11.94 4.27 -7.18
C THR A 80 13.33 3.82 -6.71
N SER A 81 13.71 2.58 -7.04
CA SER A 81 15.08 2.07 -6.80
C SER A 81 16.17 2.97 -7.39
N ASP A 82 15.82 3.65 -8.50
CA ASP A 82 16.74 4.47 -9.28
C ASP A 82 16.68 5.95 -8.85
N GLY A 83 16.04 6.24 -7.70
CA GLY A 83 16.04 7.56 -7.05
C GLY A 83 15.03 8.57 -7.61
N HIS A 84 14.10 8.16 -8.46
CA HIS A 84 13.08 9.05 -9.01
C HIS A 84 11.84 9.08 -8.13
N VAL A 85 11.14 10.22 -8.08
CA VAL A 85 9.84 10.33 -7.38
C VAL A 85 8.83 9.40 -8.05
N SER A 86 8.07 8.65 -7.25
CA SER A 86 7.20 7.55 -7.72
C SER A 86 5.71 7.72 -7.45
#